data_AF-A0A137NV31-F1
#
_entry.id   AF-A0A137NV31-F1
#
_cell.length_a   1.000
_cell.length_b   1.000
_cell.length_c   1.000
_cell.angle_alpha   90.00
_cell.angle_beta   90.00
_cell.angle_gamma   90.00
#
_symmetry.space_group_name_H-M   'P 1'
#
loop_
_entity.id
_entity.type
_entity.pdbx_description
1 polymer ?
#
loop_
_entity_poly.entity_id
_entity_poly.type
_entity_poly.pdbx_seq_one_letter_code
_entity_poly.pdbx_strand_id
1 'polypeptide(L)'
;MSSNNFMLSCRLCRECREEMASAGISVCKNCKPKREYNRVLDKSLSKKYLLKFENKSSSNKKEIIQKTKVPIFYSTRFRLNKEIVLQVNIEEENSLFGLYWDEFRDFDSFSNFISKSGKIKKSKFQRFIQSKEGALPNTLSSAQLLFSIPYSRPLQLLGQSSYWNDLMESYFQNIHPRIPLFSIRSFNPKTASKFLLSGIYYGGFLFTQYKPFDLVSYFSEYSKQNAKDISKVVSLQSTQAMAIYSFLFVIDGNYTLSKHCQSQAIRMSYTIGLHLNLKKLTPILRYNRLKLFSIIFTVHISCHAISQFALNQITEYEDFNILSLNPEYQIPNPNCAFYLHTEDENIVYGYCADTYSRIYYMVIRFLWAINKCSEKNINREFDKIFVILLKIMRKLWRFVIYYHKTTPTFNLKF
;
A
#
# COMPACT_ATOMS: atom_id res chain seq x y z
N MET A 1 -32.46 -56.09 26.64
CA MET A 1 -31.00 -55.93 26.52
C MET A 1 -30.63 -56.05 25.05
N SER A 2 -30.52 -54.93 24.34
CA SER A 2 -30.16 -54.88 22.92
C SER A 2 -28.68 -54.50 22.80
N SER A 3 -27.85 -55.46 22.38
CA SER A 3 -26.43 -55.26 22.11
C SER A 3 -26.24 -54.45 20.83
N ASN A 4 -25.95 -53.15 20.98
CA ASN A 4 -25.55 -52.30 19.87
C ASN A 4 -24.17 -52.74 19.36
N ASN A 5 -24.16 -53.54 18.29
CA ASN A 5 -22.96 -53.83 17.51
C ASN A 5 -22.48 -52.53 16.84
N PHE A 6 -21.50 -51.87 17.45
CA PHE A 6 -20.75 -50.79 16.81
C PHE A 6 -19.92 -51.39 15.66
N MET A 7 -20.48 -51.30 14.45
CA MET A 7 -19.77 -51.65 13.23
C MET A 7 -18.63 -50.65 13.02
N LEU A 8 -17.42 -51.02 13.41
CA LEU A 8 -16.20 -50.24 13.20
C LEU A 8 -15.91 -50.19 11.70
N SER A 9 -16.13 -49.03 11.07
CA SER A 9 -15.78 -48.83 9.67
C SER A 9 -14.25 -48.68 9.54
N CYS A 10 -13.56 -49.75 9.16
CA CYS A 10 -12.14 -49.67 8.77
C CYS A 10 -11.99 -48.92 7.44
N ARG A 11 -11.05 -47.97 7.39
CA ARG A 11 -10.62 -47.29 6.15
C ARG A 11 -9.12 -47.46 5.95
N LEU A 12 -8.68 -47.60 4.71
CA LEU A 12 -7.26 -47.73 4.37
C LEU A 12 -6.59 -46.35 4.27
N CYS A 13 -5.35 -46.26 4.72
CA CYS A 13 -4.49 -45.11 4.52
C CYS A 13 -4.29 -44.85 3.02
N ARG A 14 -4.42 -43.59 2.58
CA ARG A 14 -4.29 -43.24 1.15
C ARG A 14 -2.88 -43.50 0.59
N GLU A 15 -1.85 -43.48 1.43
CA GLU A 15 -0.45 -43.63 1.00
C GLU A 15 0.07 -45.05 1.14
N CYS A 16 0.02 -45.62 2.35
CA CYS A 16 0.59 -46.95 2.63
C CYS A 16 -0.44 -48.09 2.63
N ARG A 17 -1.74 -47.79 2.49
CA ARG A 17 -2.84 -48.76 2.57
C ARG A 17 -2.97 -49.51 3.90
N GLU A 18 -2.35 -49.06 4.99
CA GLU A 18 -2.61 -49.62 6.34
C GLU A 18 -4.04 -49.33 6.81
N GLU A 19 -4.68 -50.29 7.47
CA GLU A 19 -6.01 -50.12 8.09
C GLU A 19 -5.98 -49.10 9.23
N MET A 20 -6.94 -48.18 9.24
CA MET A 20 -7.08 -47.14 10.25
C MET A 20 -8.43 -47.25 10.94
N ALA A 21 -8.42 -47.27 12.28
CA ALA A 21 -9.62 -47.36 13.11
C ALA A 21 -10.36 -46.01 13.31
N SER A 22 -9.83 -44.89 12.80
CA SER A 22 -10.36 -43.55 13.06
C SER A 22 -11.14 -42.97 11.88
N ALA A 23 -12.42 -42.65 12.09
CA ALA A 23 -13.20 -41.87 11.13
C ALA A 23 -12.63 -40.44 10.98
N GLY A 24 -12.47 -39.97 9.74
CA GLY A 24 -12.11 -38.58 9.44
C GLY A 24 -10.63 -38.29 9.12
N ILE A 25 -9.74 -39.29 9.15
CA ILE A 25 -8.32 -39.11 8.81
C ILE A 25 -8.00 -39.90 7.53
N SER A 26 -7.39 -39.26 6.53
CA SER A 26 -7.05 -39.88 5.24
C SER A 26 -5.65 -40.51 5.17
N VAL A 27 -4.80 -40.26 6.17
CA VAL A 27 -3.38 -40.67 6.21
C VAL A 27 -3.01 -41.19 7.60
N CYS A 28 -2.36 -42.36 7.68
CA CYS A 28 -2.01 -43.01 8.95
C CYS A 28 -0.92 -42.23 9.72
N LYS A 29 -0.70 -42.59 10.99
CA LYS A 29 0.33 -41.94 11.83
C LYS A 29 1.74 -42.03 11.23
N ASN A 30 2.04 -43.10 10.50
CA ASN A 30 3.36 -43.32 9.88
C ASN A 30 3.56 -42.46 8.63
N CYS A 31 2.50 -42.25 7.85
CA CYS A 31 2.52 -41.42 6.65
C CYS A 31 2.25 -39.93 6.93
N LYS A 32 1.79 -39.58 8.15
CA LYS A 32 1.68 -38.17 8.54
C LYS A 32 3.09 -37.56 8.55
N PRO A 33 3.31 -36.43 7.85
CA PRO A 33 4.59 -35.73 7.91
C PRO A 33 4.95 -35.48 9.37
N LYS A 34 6.11 -36.01 9.82
CA LYS A 34 6.59 -35.79 11.18
C LYS A 34 6.68 -34.28 11.39
N ARG A 35 5.91 -33.73 12.32
CA ARG A 35 6.05 -32.33 12.73
C ARG A 35 7.45 -32.16 13.30
N GLU A 36 8.33 -31.51 12.55
CA GLU A 36 9.63 -31.07 13.05
C GLU A 36 9.39 -29.93 14.06
N TYR A 37 9.22 -30.29 15.33
CA TYR A 37 9.33 -29.33 16.42
C TYR A 37 10.82 -29.03 16.64
N ASN A 38 11.18 -27.75 16.52
CA ASN A 38 12.46 -27.18 16.93
C ASN A 38 13.71 -27.76 16.23
N ARG A 39 13.85 -27.54 14.93
CA ARG A 39 15.20 -27.48 14.34
C ARG A 39 15.82 -26.12 14.65
N VAL A 40 16.84 -26.12 15.50
CA VAL A 40 17.99 -25.23 15.28
C VAL A 40 18.36 -25.44 13.82
N LEU A 41 18.16 -24.42 12.97
CA LEU A 41 18.47 -24.47 11.55
C LEU A 41 19.84 -25.13 11.37
N ASP A 42 19.87 -26.27 10.65
CA ASP A 42 21.12 -26.93 10.29
C ASP A 42 22.09 -25.88 9.76
N LYS A 43 23.36 -25.90 10.21
CA LYS A 43 24.38 -24.91 9.83
C LYS A 43 24.51 -24.78 8.30
N SER A 44 24.19 -25.84 7.57
CA SER A 44 24.15 -25.83 6.10
C SER A 44 22.99 -24.97 5.55
N LEU A 45 21.79 -25.07 6.14
CA LEU A 45 20.61 -24.30 5.79
C LEU A 45 20.71 -22.85 6.30
N SER A 46 21.30 -22.62 7.46
CA SER A 46 21.57 -21.26 7.96
C SER A 46 22.59 -20.53 7.08
N LYS A 47 23.63 -21.22 6.58
CA LYS A 47 24.53 -20.67 5.56
C LYS A 47 23.79 -20.37 4.25
N LYS A 48 22.91 -21.26 3.79
CA LYS A 48 22.08 -21.02 2.60
C LYS A 48 21.11 -19.84 2.78
N TYR A 49 20.61 -19.66 4.00
CA TYR A 49 19.77 -18.54 4.42
C TYR A 49 20.57 -17.22 4.40
N LEU A 50 21.75 -17.19 5.03
CA LEU A 50 22.65 -16.03 5.04
C LEU A 50 23.12 -15.65 3.62
N LEU A 51 23.51 -16.63 2.80
CA LEU A 51 23.90 -16.44 1.40
C LEU A 51 22.78 -15.87 0.52
N LYS A 52 21.50 -16.01 0.91
CA LYS A 52 20.36 -15.43 0.19
C LYS A 52 20.18 -13.93 0.48
N PHE A 53 20.71 -13.45 1.61
CA PHE A 53 20.63 -12.05 2.03
C PHE A 53 21.93 -11.27 1.85
N GLU A 54 23.05 -11.97 1.63
CA GLU A 54 24.26 -11.36 1.11
C GLU A 54 23.94 -10.76 -0.27
N ASN A 55 23.88 -9.42 -0.30
CA ASN A 55 23.83 -8.67 -1.55
C ASN A 55 25.07 -9.07 -2.34
N LYS A 56 24.93 -10.00 -3.29
CA LYS A 56 25.90 -10.14 -4.36
C LYS A 56 25.88 -8.85 -5.15
N SER A 57 26.65 -7.85 -4.72
CA SER A 57 27.11 -6.76 -5.56
C SER A 57 28.02 -7.40 -6.61
N SER A 58 27.42 -8.08 -7.58
CA SER A 58 28.14 -8.83 -8.59
C SER A 58 28.72 -7.85 -9.59
N SER A 59 30.00 -7.51 -9.40
CA SER A 59 30.89 -7.00 -10.44
C SER A 59 30.98 -7.96 -11.66
N ASN A 60 30.54 -9.21 -11.53
CA ASN A 60 30.64 -10.25 -12.56
C ASN A 60 29.36 -10.52 -13.38
N LYS A 61 28.35 -9.64 -13.37
CA LYS A 61 27.15 -9.82 -14.23
C LYS A 61 27.24 -9.16 -15.61
N LYS A 62 28.43 -8.71 -16.05
CA LYS A 62 28.59 -8.05 -17.34
C LYS A 62 28.52 -8.99 -18.56
N GLU A 63 28.70 -10.30 -18.42
CA GLU A 63 28.84 -11.18 -19.60
C GLU A 63 27.57 -11.92 -20.05
N ILE A 64 26.54 -12.09 -19.21
CA ILE A 64 25.35 -12.89 -19.59
C ILE A 64 24.18 -12.02 -20.13
N ILE A 65 24.27 -10.69 -20.04
CA ILE A 65 23.20 -9.78 -20.49
C ILE A 65 23.30 -9.43 -22.00
N GLN A 66 24.33 -9.88 -22.71
CA GLN A 66 24.53 -9.47 -24.12
C GLN A 66 23.70 -10.23 -25.17
N LYS A 67 22.95 -11.29 -24.85
CA LYS A 67 22.27 -12.10 -25.89
C LYS A 67 20.75 -12.23 -25.80
N THR A 68 20.11 -11.66 -24.79
CA THR A 68 18.65 -11.59 -24.74
C THR A 68 18.22 -10.14 -24.93
N LYS A 69 17.82 -9.77 -26.15
CA LYS A 69 17.02 -8.56 -26.41
C LYS A 69 15.63 -8.73 -25.77
N VAL A 70 15.57 -8.79 -24.45
CA VAL A 70 14.34 -8.58 -23.71
C VAL A 70 14.13 -7.07 -23.72
N PRO A 71 12.92 -6.57 -24.04
CA PRO A 71 12.64 -5.14 -23.95
C PRO A 71 12.85 -4.72 -22.50
N ILE A 72 13.99 -4.08 -22.26
CA ILE A 72 14.23 -3.32 -21.04
C ILE A 72 13.22 -2.18 -21.12
N PHE A 73 12.17 -2.24 -20.30
CA PHE A 73 11.33 -1.09 -20.04
C PHE A 73 12.19 -0.06 -19.29
N TYR A 74 12.94 0.71 -20.07
CA TYR A 74 13.43 1.98 -19.60
C TYR A 74 12.18 2.82 -19.31
N SER A 75 12.04 3.24 -18.05
CA SER A 75 11.34 4.47 -17.73
C SER A 75 12.18 5.64 -18.27
N THR A 76 12.35 5.68 -19.59
CA THR A 76 12.76 6.88 -20.31
C THR A 76 11.55 7.79 -20.27
N ARG A 77 11.78 9.01 -19.79
CA ARG A 77 10.97 10.19 -20.13
C ARG A 77 10.50 10.04 -21.58
N PHE A 78 9.22 9.80 -21.79
CA PHE A 78 8.64 9.81 -23.11
C PHE A 78 8.72 11.26 -23.62
N ARG A 79 9.83 11.63 -24.26
CA ARG A 79 9.75 12.58 -25.36
C ARG A 79 9.15 11.80 -26.51
N LEU A 80 7.89 12.06 -26.81
CA LEU A 80 7.21 11.60 -28.01
C LEU A 80 7.92 12.20 -29.24
N ASN A 81 9.07 11.65 -29.61
CA ASN A 81 9.74 11.92 -30.88
C ASN A 81 9.14 10.97 -31.92
N LYS A 82 7.89 11.25 -32.27
CA LYS A 82 7.21 10.98 -33.55
C LYS A 82 5.76 11.38 -33.33
N GLU A 83 5.28 12.30 -34.17
CA GLU A 83 3.87 12.66 -34.24
C GLU A 83 3.05 11.38 -34.38
N ILE A 84 2.35 11.02 -33.31
CA ILE A 84 1.28 10.04 -33.40
C ILE A 84 0.20 10.73 -34.21
N VAL A 85 0.04 10.30 -35.47
CA VAL A 85 -1.13 10.64 -36.27
C VAL A 85 -2.34 10.12 -35.49
N LEU A 86 -3.07 11.05 -34.89
CA LEU A 86 -4.30 10.76 -34.13
C LEU A 86 -5.29 10.09 -35.06
N GLN A 87 -5.62 8.83 -34.78
CA GLN A 87 -6.82 8.22 -35.34
C GLN A 87 -8.03 8.97 -34.76
N VAL A 88 -8.86 9.49 -35.65
CA VAL A 88 -9.88 10.51 -35.41
C VAL A 88 -11.10 10.02 -34.60
N ASN A 89 -11.16 8.74 -34.19
CA ASN A 89 -12.39 8.16 -33.63
C ASN A 89 -12.21 7.62 -32.21
N ILE A 90 -11.93 8.49 -31.23
CA ILE A 90 -12.13 8.15 -29.82
C ILE A 90 -13.13 9.16 -29.25
N GLU A 91 -14.38 8.72 -29.10
CA GLU A 91 -15.52 9.53 -28.62
C GLU A 91 -15.54 9.73 -27.08
N GLU A 92 -14.51 9.31 -26.35
CA GLU A 92 -14.42 9.53 -24.90
C GLU A 92 -13.56 10.75 -24.55
N GLU A 93 -14.15 11.94 -24.71
CA GLU A 93 -13.53 13.27 -24.47
C GLU A 93 -12.97 13.47 -23.04
N ASN A 94 -13.40 12.65 -22.05
CA ASN A 94 -13.04 12.86 -20.64
C ASN A 94 -11.71 12.22 -20.22
N SER A 95 -11.15 11.28 -20.98
CA SER A 95 -9.90 10.58 -20.62
C SER A 95 -8.64 11.36 -21.02
N LEU A 96 -8.75 12.30 -21.96
CA LEU A 96 -7.63 13.14 -22.42
C LEU A 96 -7.26 14.24 -21.41
N PHE A 97 -8.23 14.77 -20.65
CA PHE A 97 -8.00 15.91 -19.76
C PHE A 97 -7.05 15.62 -18.60
N GLY A 98 -7.07 14.39 -18.06
CA GLY A 98 -6.17 14.00 -16.96
C GLY A 98 -4.72 13.77 -17.38
N LEU A 99 -4.49 13.40 -18.65
CA LEU A 99 -3.15 13.02 -19.14
C LEU A 99 -2.24 14.21 -19.44
N TYR A 100 -2.79 15.41 -19.59
CA TYR A 100 -2.02 16.59 -19.98
C TYR A 100 -1.79 17.60 -18.86
N TRP A 101 -2.60 17.61 -17.79
CA TRP A 101 -2.47 18.62 -16.74
C TRP A 101 -1.10 18.60 -16.06
N ASP A 102 -0.56 17.40 -15.79
CA ASP A 102 0.73 17.22 -15.12
C ASP A 102 1.94 17.72 -15.93
N GLU A 103 1.74 18.08 -17.21
CA GLU A 103 2.80 18.60 -18.09
C GLU A 103 2.90 20.14 -18.10
N PHE A 104 1.94 20.86 -17.50
CA PHE A 104 1.94 22.33 -17.46
C PHE A 104 2.27 22.85 -16.06
N ARG A 105 3.08 23.92 -16.00
CA ARG A 105 3.47 24.54 -14.72
C ARG A 105 2.37 25.38 -14.09
N ASP A 106 1.45 25.88 -14.90
CA ASP A 106 0.38 26.77 -14.50
C ASP A 106 -0.81 26.68 -15.47
N PHE A 107 -1.95 27.20 -15.01
CA PHE A 107 -3.21 27.18 -15.76
C PHE A 107 -3.14 27.99 -17.06
N ASP A 108 -2.37 29.08 -17.07
CA ASP A 108 -2.24 29.95 -18.25
C ASP A 108 -1.51 29.24 -19.39
N SER A 109 -0.47 28.47 -19.06
CA SER A 109 0.27 27.63 -20.00
C SER A 109 -0.60 26.52 -20.58
N PHE A 110 -1.42 25.85 -19.75
CA PHE A 110 -2.38 24.85 -20.18
C PHE A 110 -3.47 25.45 -21.08
N SER A 111 -4.08 26.56 -20.64
CA SER A 111 -5.12 27.27 -21.39
C SER A 111 -4.62 27.76 -22.76
N ASN A 112 -3.39 28.28 -22.82
CA ASN A 112 -2.73 28.65 -24.06
C ASN A 112 -2.47 27.45 -24.98
N PHE A 113 -2.03 26.31 -24.42
CA PHE A 113 -1.82 25.08 -25.19
C PHE A 113 -3.13 24.59 -25.81
N ILE A 114 -4.19 24.50 -25.01
CA ILE A 114 -5.52 24.09 -25.48
C ILE A 114 -6.02 25.04 -26.57
N SER A 115 -5.90 26.35 -26.35
CA SER A 115 -6.33 27.40 -27.29
C SER A 115 -5.57 27.35 -28.62
N LYS A 116 -4.26 27.03 -28.59
CA LYS A 116 -3.40 26.92 -29.79
C LYS A 116 -3.52 25.57 -30.49
N SER A 117 -3.89 24.50 -29.77
CA SER A 117 -3.93 23.14 -30.31
C SER A 117 -4.95 22.95 -31.44
N GLY A 118 -5.97 23.82 -31.54
CA GLY A 118 -7.03 23.74 -32.55
C GLY A 118 -7.93 22.50 -32.45
N LYS A 119 -7.65 21.59 -31.49
CA LYS A 119 -8.30 20.29 -31.37
C LYS A 119 -9.61 20.33 -30.58
N ILE A 120 -9.89 21.44 -29.88
CA ILE A 120 -11.12 21.61 -29.10
C ILE A 120 -11.97 22.71 -29.75
N LYS A 121 -13.24 22.40 -30.06
CA LYS A 121 -14.19 23.41 -30.57
C LYS A 121 -14.35 24.54 -29.55
N LYS A 122 -13.92 25.75 -29.92
CA LYS A 122 -13.90 26.98 -29.09
C LYS A 122 -15.19 27.24 -28.28
N SER A 123 -16.36 26.88 -28.83
CA SER A 123 -17.66 27.16 -28.22
C SER A 123 -17.94 26.41 -26.90
N LYS A 124 -17.44 25.18 -26.74
CA LYS A 124 -17.62 24.42 -25.48
C LYS A 124 -16.67 24.91 -24.37
N PHE A 125 -15.44 25.29 -24.74
CA PHE A 125 -14.44 25.78 -23.80
C PHE A 125 -14.80 27.18 -23.27
N GLN A 126 -15.32 28.06 -24.12
CA GLN A 126 -15.88 29.35 -23.67
C GLN A 126 -17.03 29.16 -22.68
N ARG A 127 -17.95 28.21 -22.91
CA ARG A 127 -19.00 27.90 -21.93
C ARG A 127 -18.45 27.36 -20.62
N PHE A 128 -17.39 26.55 -20.66
CA PHE A 128 -16.74 26.06 -19.44
C PHE A 128 -16.12 27.21 -18.63
N ILE A 129 -15.36 28.10 -19.29
CA ILE A 129 -14.78 29.30 -18.66
C ILE A 129 -15.88 30.20 -18.09
N GLN A 130 -16.91 30.52 -18.88
CA GLN A 130 -18.04 31.35 -18.46
C GLN A 130 -18.85 30.70 -17.33
N SER A 131 -18.99 29.37 -17.32
CA SER A 131 -19.67 28.65 -16.23
C SER A 131 -18.87 28.63 -14.92
N LYS A 132 -17.57 28.92 -14.97
CA LYS A 132 -16.66 28.97 -13.82
C LYS A 132 -16.35 30.39 -13.36
N GLU A 133 -16.62 31.41 -14.19
CA GLU A 133 -16.52 32.83 -13.83
C GLU A 133 -17.39 33.21 -12.62
N GLY A 134 -18.52 32.55 -12.42
CA GLY A 134 -19.38 32.71 -11.22
C GLY A 134 -19.11 31.73 -10.08
N ALA A 135 -18.19 30.77 -10.25
CA ALA A 135 -17.85 29.73 -9.27
C ALA A 135 -16.44 29.88 -8.69
N LEU A 136 -15.74 30.97 -9.04
CA LEU A 136 -14.56 31.38 -8.30
C LEU A 136 -15.03 31.71 -6.87
N PRO A 137 -14.44 31.11 -5.83
CA PRO A 137 -14.80 31.44 -4.46
C PRO A 137 -14.71 32.95 -4.33
N ASN A 138 -15.78 33.58 -3.83
CA ASN A 138 -15.80 35.00 -3.49
C ASN A 138 -14.43 35.34 -2.93
N THR A 139 -13.70 36.19 -3.66
CA THR A 139 -12.37 36.66 -3.31
C THR A 139 -12.33 36.83 -1.80
N LEU A 140 -11.53 35.99 -1.13
CA LEU A 140 -11.29 36.11 0.31
C LEU A 140 -11.09 37.59 0.57
N SER A 141 -11.89 38.15 1.48
CA SER A 141 -11.99 39.59 1.65
C SER A 141 -10.58 40.17 1.72
N SER A 142 -10.32 41.26 1.01
CA SER A 142 -8.99 41.87 0.89
C SER A 142 -8.33 42.16 2.25
N ALA A 143 -9.11 42.15 3.35
CA ALA A 143 -8.60 42.20 4.71
C ALA A 143 -7.74 40.98 5.12
N GLN A 144 -8.03 39.77 4.62
CA GLN A 144 -7.19 38.58 4.89
C GLN A 144 -5.87 38.58 4.11
N LEU A 145 -5.77 39.36 3.03
CA LEU A 145 -4.50 39.64 2.34
C LEU A 145 -3.64 40.69 3.06
N LEU A 146 -4.25 41.54 3.90
CA LEU A 146 -3.58 42.60 4.64
C LEU A 146 -3.06 42.16 6.02
N PHE A 147 -3.64 41.11 6.60
CA PHE A 147 -3.01 40.40 7.71
C PHE A 147 -2.01 39.40 7.15
N SER A 148 -0.85 39.90 6.73
CA SER A 148 0.35 39.07 6.71
C SER A 148 0.45 38.44 8.10
N ILE A 149 0.13 37.15 8.19
CA ILE A 149 0.41 36.35 9.38
C ILE A 149 1.86 36.69 9.72
N PRO A 150 2.16 37.23 10.92
CA PRO A 150 3.49 37.70 11.22
C PRO A 150 4.44 36.56 10.86
N TYR A 151 5.35 36.83 9.92
CA TYR A 151 6.42 35.93 9.44
C TYR A 151 7.45 35.67 10.55
N SER A 152 6.97 35.49 11.78
CA SER A 152 7.56 34.68 12.81
C SER A 152 8.05 33.39 12.11
N ARG A 153 9.37 33.22 12.06
CA ARG A 153 10.11 32.37 11.08
C ARG A 153 9.41 31.03 10.88
N PRO A 154 9.23 30.48 9.66
CA PRO A 154 8.52 29.21 9.42
C PRO A 154 8.92 28.06 10.36
N LEU A 155 10.18 28.02 10.79
CA LEU A 155 10.70 27.04 11.76
C LEU A 155 10.07 27.15 13.16
N GLN A 156 9.49 28.29 13.55
CA GLN A 156 8.78 28.45 14.82
C GLN A 156 7.50 27.60 14.91
N LEU A 157 6.92 27.22 13.76
CA LEU A 157 5.82 26.26 13.71
C LEU A 157 6.23 24.90 14.31
N LEU A 158 7.51 24.53 14.22
CA LEU A 158 8.03 23.29 14.82
C LEU A 158 7.94 23.31 16.35
N GLY A 159 7.84 24.48 16.98
CA GLY A 159 7.63 24.63 18.42
C GLY A 159 6.16 24.55 18.85
N GLN A 160 5.22 24.55 17.90
CA GLN A 160 3.78 24.57 18.18
C GLN A 160 3.21 23.14 18.15
N SER A 161 2.56 22.71 19.22
CA SER A 161 1.95 21.37 19.30
C SER A 161 0.81 21.19 18.29
N SER A 162 0.03 22.24 18.03
CA SER A 162 -1.03 22.25 17.02
C SER A 162 -0.49 21.88 15.64
N TYR A 163 0.65 22.45 15.24
CA TYR A 163 1.27 22.14 13.95
C TYR A 163 1.53 20.63 13.78
N TRP A 164 2.09 19.97 14.80
CA TRP A 164 2.33 18.52 14.74
C TRP A 164 1.03 17.69 14.73
N ASN A 165 -0.02 18.17 15.39
CA ASN A 165 -1.35 17.54 15.32
C ASN A 165 -1.94 17.66 13.91
N ASP A 166 -1.83 18.83 13.28
CA ASP A 166 -2.30 19.06 11.91
C ASP A 166 -1.55 18.18 10.90
N LEU A 167 -0.24 17.99 11.09
CA LEU A 167 0.53 17.04 10.28
C LEU A 167 0.04 15.59 10.49
N MET A 168 -0.25 15.19 11.72
CA MET A 168 -0.78 13.86 12.01
C MET A 168 -2.14 13.64 11.37
N GLU A 169 -3.04 14.62 11.46
CA GLU A 169 -4.35 14.60 10.81
C GLU A 169 -4.20 14.48 9.29
N SER A 170 -3.34 15.31 8.67
CA SER A 170 -3.04 15.25 7.24
C SER A 170 -2.53 13.87 6.82
N TYR A 171 -1.70 13.20 7.62
CA TYR A 171 -1.26 11.83 7.34
C TYR A 171 -2.43 10.84 7.33
N PHE A 172 -3.31 10.91 8.32
CA PHE A 172 -4.46 10.00 8.42
C PHE A 172 -5.50 10.25 7.33
N GLN A 173 -5.63 11.48 6.85
CA GLN A 173 -6.51 11.79 5.72
C GLN A 173 -5.92 11.32 4.38
N ASN A 174 -4.62 11.53 4.14
CA ASN A 174 -4.06 11.41 2.79
C ASN A 174 -3.26 10.13 2.54
N ILE A 175 -2.55 9.62 3.55
CA ILE A 175 -1.59 8.51 3.38
C ILE A 175 -2.14 7.21 3.96
N HIS A 176 -2.64 7.24 5.19
CA HIS A 176 -3.10 6.03 5.88
C HIS A 176 -4.15 5.24 5.09
N PRO A 177 -5.14 5.84 4.39
CA PRO A 177 -6.11 5.10 3.59
C PRO A 177 -5.46 4.30 2.45
N ARG A 178 -4.33 4.78 1.93
CA ARG A 178 -3.58 4.15 0.85
C ARG A 178 -2.66 3.06 1.40
N ILE A 179 -2.04 3.30 2.55
CA ILE A 179 -1.07 2.39 3.16
C ILE A 179 -1.33 2.20 4.66
N PRO A 180 -2.41 1.49 5.03
CA PRO A 180 -2.74 1.25 6.43
C PRO A 180 -1.84 0.18 7.03
N LEU A 181 -0.69 0.56 7.60
CA LEU A 181 0.35 -0.34 8.15
C LEU A 181 0.06 -0.87 9.55
N PHE A 182 -0.91 -0.27 10.23
CA PHE A 182 -1.33 -0.60 11.58
C PHE A 182 -2.82 -0.31 11.75
N SER A 183 -3.39 -0.76 12.86
CA SER A 183 -4.74 -0.45 13.27
C SER A 183 -4.81 0.97 13.83
N ILE A 184 -5.57 1.84 13.17
CA ILE A 184 -5.87 3.18 13.67
C ILE A 184 -6.56 3.12 15.04
N ARG A 185 -7.40 2.10 15.26
CA ARG A 185 -8.13 1.88 16.51
C ARG A 185 -7.22 1.72 17.73
N SER A 186 -6.04 1.13 17.53
CA SER A 186 -5.05 0.86 18.59
C SER A 186 -3.89 1.86 18.62
N PHE A 187 -3.82 2.78 17.66
CA PHE A 187 -2.72 3.72 17.58
C PHE A 187 -2.87 4.81 18.65
N ASN A 188 -1.84 4.96 19.48
CA ASN A 188 -1.76 6.01 20.49
C ASN A 188 -0.43 6.78 20.33
N PRO A 189 -0.47 8.08 19.97
CA PRO A 189 0.71 8.87 19.68
C PRO A 189 1.61 9.04 20.91
N LYS A 190 1.04 9.02 22.13
CA LYS A 190 1.82 9.14 23.37
C LYS A 190 2.74 7.93 23.62
N THR A 191 2.37 6.77 23.10
CA THR A 191 3.12 5.51 23.24
C THR A 191 3.82 5.09 21.96
N ALA A 192 3.59 5.80 20.86
CA ALA A 192 4.24 5.52 19.60
C ALA A 192 5.73 5.86 19.71
N SER A 193 6.56 5.02 19.11
CA SER A 193 7.98 5.26 18.99
C SER A 193 8.20 6.56 18.22
N LYS A 194 9.22 7.32 18.63
CA LYS A 194 9.63 8.56 17.95
C LYS A 194 9.75 8.37 16.44
N PHE A 195 10.27 7.22 16.01
CA PHE A 195 10.46 6.87 14.61
C PHE A 195 9.17 6.72 13.81
N LEU A 196 8.16 6.08 14.39
CA LEU A 196 6.85 5.95 13.75
C LEU A 196 6.18 7.32 13.63
N LEU A 197 6.24 8.13 14.69
CA LEU A 197 5.76 9.50 14.67
C LEU A 197 6.49 10.37 13.64
N SER A 198 7.83 10.29 13.56
CA SER A 198 8.61 11.01 12.55
C SER A 198 8.14 10.70 11.12
N GLY A 199 7.85 9.43 10.83
CA GLY A 199 7.33 9.00 9.54
C GLY A 199 5.92 9.53 9.26
N ILE A 200 5.05 9.52 10.28
CA ILE A 200 3.70 10.09 10.21
C ILE A 200 3.76 11.60 9.94
N TYR A 201 4.57 12.35 10.70
CA TYR A 201 4.70 13.80 10.54
C TYR A 201 5.29 14.19 9.19
N TYR A 202 6.34 13.51 8.74
CA TYR A 202 6.89 13.76 7.41
C TYR A 202 5.87 13.46 6.31
N GLY A 203 5.10 12.38 6.47
CA GLY A 203 4.00 12.07 5.57
C GLY A 203 2.95 13.17 5.55
N GLY A 204 2.48 13.61 6.71
CA GLY A 204 1.55 14.73 6.83
C GLY A 204 2.04 16.00 6.15
N PHE A 205 3.33 16.31 6.35
CA PHE A 205 3.99 17.47 5.74
C PHE A 205 3.99 17.40 4.22
N LEU A 206 4.21 16.23 3.62
CA LEU A 206 4.16 16.08 2.15
C LEU A 206 2.79 16.41 1.56
N PHE A 207 1.71 16.39 2.34
CA PHE A 207 0.35 16.69 1.90
C PHE A 207 -0.19 18.03 2.42
N THR A 208 0.61 18.85 3.11
CA THR A 208 0.21 20.23 3.42
C THR A 208 0.19 21.09 2.16
N GLN A 209 -0.76 22.03 2.09
CA GLN A 209 -0.90 22.96 0.98
C GLN A 209 0.23 24.01 1.00
N TYR A 210 0.53 24.56 2.17
CA TYR A 210 1.58 25.55 2.35
C TYR A 210 2.86 24.90 2.86
N LYS A 211 3.95 25.06 2.11
CA LYS A 211 5.27 24.47 2.40
C LYS A 211 6.39 25.52 2.25
N PRO A 212 6.64 26.32 3.30
CA PRO A 212 7.80 27.22 3.34
C PRO A 212 9.09 26.50 3.03
N PHE A 213 10.00 27.15 2.29
CA PHE A 213 11.28 26.57 1.90
C PHE A 213 12.08 26.03 3.10
N ASP A 214 12.11 26.79 4.21
CA ASP A 214 12.82 26.37 5.44
C ASP A 214 12.26 25.06 6.01
N LEU A 215 10.93 24.87 5.96
CA LEU A 215 10.29 23.65 6.43
C LEU A 215 10.50 22.49 5.45
N VAL A 216 10.51 22.75 4.14
CA VAL A 216 10.87 21.74 3.14
C VAL A 216 12.29 21.24 3.37
N SER A 217 13.24 22.15 3.57
CA SER A 217 14.63 21.81 3.88
C SER A 217 14.74 21.02 5.17
N TYR A 218 14.09 21.49 6.24
CA TYR A 218 14.04 20.81 7.54
C TYR A 218 13.50 19.38 7.42
N PHE A 219 12.32 19.18 6.81
CA PHE A 219 11.71 17.86 6.69
C PHE A 219 12.47 16.92 5.74
N SER A 220 13.13 17.45 4.72
CA SER A 220 14.03 16.68 3.85
C SER A 220 15.21 16.10 4.63
N GLU A 221 15.90 16.91 5.43
CA GLU A 221 17.02 16.42 6.24
C GLU A 221 16.56 15.57 7.43
N TYR A 222 15.49 15.98 8.10
CA TYR A 222 14.88 15.24 9.20
C TYR A 222 14.46 13.82 8.78
N SER A 223 13.81 13.66 7.62
CA SER A 223 13.39 12.35 7.11
C SER A 223 14.58 11.44 6.78
N LYS A 224 15.63 11.96 6.13
CA LYS A 224 16.86 11.21 5.81
C LYS A 224 17.57 10.74 7.08
N GLN A 225 17.74 11.63 8.05
CA GLN A 225 18.42 11.31 9.31
C GLN A 225 17.63 10.29 10.13
N ASN A 226 16.31 10.47 10.26
CA ASN A 226 15.46 9.47 10.92
C ASN A 226 15.52 8.12 10.21
N ALA A 227 15.47 8.09 8.87
CA ALA A 227 15.55 6.83 8.13
C ALA A 227 16.86 6.07 8.43
N LYS A 228 17.98 6.80 8.48
CA LYS A 228 19.29 6.28 8.86
C LYS A 228 19.30 5.73 10.29
N ASP A 229 18.72 6.43 11.25
CA ASP A 229 18.72 6.01 12.65
C ASP A 229 17.79 4.83 12.93
N ILE A 230 16.63 4.78 12.27
CA ILE A 230 15.70 3.65 12.36
C ILE A 230 16.37 2.37 11.90
N SER A 231 17.22 2.41 10.87
CA SER A 231 17.90 1.23 10.32
C SER A 231 18.66 0.41 11.38
N LYS A 232 19.06 1.06 12.48
CA LYS A 232 19.80 0.47 13.61
C LYS A 232 18.89 -0.19 14.66
N VAL A 233 17.59 0.03 14.62
CA VAL A 233 16.63 -0.42 15.65
C VAL A 233 15.60 -1.37 15.03
N VAL A 234 15.64 -2.63 15.42
CA VAL A 234 14.73 -3.66 14.93
C VAL A 234 13.52 -3.79 15.88
N SER A 235 12.38 -3.29 15.46
CA SER A 235 11.10 -3.39 16.20
C SER A 235 9.91 -3.39 15.23
N LEU A 236 8.71 -3.73 15.72
CA LEU A 236 7.49 -3.64 14.90
C LEU A 236 7.26 -2.21 14.39
N GLN A 237 7.39 -1.22 15.27
CA GLN A 237 7.16 0.18 14.92
C GLN A 237 8.27 0.76 14.03
N SER A 238 9.52 0.35 14.24
CA SER A 238 10.63 0.68 13.32
C SER A 238 10.38 0.13 11.91
N THR A 239 9.84 -1.09 11.82
CA THR A 239 9.49 -1.72 10.54
C THR A 239 8.34 -0.98 9.86
N GLN A 240 7.33 -0.54 10.62
CA GLN A 240 6.24 0.32 10.13
C GLN A 240 6.80 1.65 9.61
N ALA A 241 7.67 2.31 10.38
CA ALA A 241 8.28 3.57 9.98
C ALA A 241 9.10 3.42 8.69
N MET A 242 9.91 2.36 8.55
CA MET A 242 10.65 2.08 7.31
C MET A 242 9.72 1.85 6.11
N ALA A 243 8.60 1.16 6.31
CA ALA A 243 7.60 0.97 5.25
C ALA A 243 6.95 2.30 4.84
N ILE A 244 6.63 3.19 5.80
CA ILE A 244 6.15 4.56 5.53
C ILE A 244 7.20 5.32 4.72
N TYR A 245 8.44 5.43 5.21
CA TYR A 245 9.49 6.18 4.52
C TYR A 245 9.76 5.64 3.12
N SER A 246 9.71 4.32 2.94
CA SER A 246 9.83 3.73 1.60
C SER A 246 8.80 4.30 0.63
N PHE A 247 7.53 4.40 1.04
CA PHE A 247 6.50 5.00 0.21
C PHE A 247 6.67 6.51 0.03
N LEU A 248 6.93 7.24 1.12
CA LEU A 248 7.06 8.69 1.06
C LEU A 248 8.22 9.13 0.17
N PHE A 249 9.34 8.41 0.19
CA PHE A 249 10.46 8.69 -0.72
C PHE A 249 10.16 8.33 -2.19
N VAL A 250 9.15 7.52 -2.49
CA VAL A 250 8.65 7.40 -3.87
C VAL A 250 7.91 8.67 -4.27
N ILE A 251 7.02 9.17 -3.40
CA ILE A 251 6.26 10.42 -3.65
C ILE A 251 7.21 11.60 -3.83
N ASP A 252 8.25 11.68 -2.99
CA ASP A 252 9.29 12.70 -3.03
C ASP A 252 10.27 12.54 -4.22
N GLY A 253 10.14 11.47 -5.00
CA GLY A 253 11.02 11.20 -6.16
C GLY A 253 12.40 10.64 -5.80
N ASN A 254 12.69 10.38 -4.53
CA ASN A 254 13.94 9.79 -4.06
C ASN A 254 13.88 8.23 -4.07
N TYR A 255 13.85 7.66 -5.27
CA TYR A 255 13.75 6.21 -5.46
C TYR A 255 14.90 5.42 -4.82
N THR A 256 16.10 5.99 -4.71
CA THR A 256 17.24 5.33 -4.09
C THR A 256 17.03 5.12 -2.59
N LEU A 257 16.63 6.17 -1.86
CA LEU A 257 16.30 6.05 -0.44
C LEU A 257 15.05 5.19 -0.21
N SER A 258 14.05 5.31 -1.09
CA SER A 258 12.86 4.45 -1.04
C SER A 258 13.23 2.96 -1.06
N LYS A 259 14.08 2.55 -2.00
CA LYS A 259 14.57 1.16 -2.12
C LYS A 259 15.37 0.72 -0.92
N HIS A 260 16.22 1.61 -0.38
CA HIS A 260 16.98 1.31 0.83
C HIS A 260 16.04 1.03 2.01
N CYS A 261 15.06 1.91 2.25
CA CYS A 261 14.06 1.75 3.29
C CYS A 261 13.22 0.49 3.09
N GLN A 262 12.83 0.18 1.86
CA GLN A 262 12.09 -1.03 1.52
C GLN A 262 12.88 -2.30 1.88
N SER A 263 14.13 -2.39 1.42
CA SER A 263 15.02 -3.53 1.70
C SER A 263 15.21 -3.71 3.21
N GLN A 264 15.37 -2.59 3.94
CA GLN A 264 15.51 -2.62 5.39
C GLN A 264 14.20 -3.06 6.09
N ALA A 265 13.04 -2.56 5.66
CA ALA A 265 11.74 -2.99 6.18
C ALA A 265 11.53 -4.50 5.99
N ILE A 266 11.92 -5.04 4.83
CA ILE A 266 11.86 -6.49 4.57
C ILE A 266 12.76 -7.25 5.53
N ARG A 267 14.04 -6.86 5.67
CA ARG A 267 14.97 -7.52 6.60
C ARG A 267 14.44 -7.49 8.03
N MET A 268 14.01 -6.33 8.51
CA MET A 268 13.40 -6.19 9.83
C MET A 268 12.16 -7.07 9.99
N SER A 269 11.30 -7.15 8.97
CA SER A 269 10.09 -7.99 9.00
C SER A 269 10.40 -9.47 9.21
N TYR A 270 11.47 -9.97 8.58
CA TYR A 270 11.93 -11.35 8.79
C TYR A 270 12.56 -11.51 10.16
N THR A 271 13.40 -10.57 10.60
CA THR A 271 14.05 -10.62 11.91
C THR A 271 13.05 -10.67 13.06
N ILE A 272 11.95 -9.91 13.00
CA ILE A 272 10.88 -9.94 14.04
C ILE A 272 9.82 -11.03 13.79
N GLY A 273 10.06 -11.91 12.81
CA GLY A 273 9.22 -13.06 12.52
C GLY A 273 7.84 -12.71 11.97
N LEU A 274 7.63 -11.58 11.26
CA LEU A 274 6.30 -11.20 10.75
C LEU A 274 5.68 -12.24 9.83
N HIS A 275 6.52 -13.01 9.13
CA HIS A 275 6.14 -14.13 8.28
C HIS A 275 5.60 -15.33 9.07
N LEU A 276 5.83 -15.41 10.39
CA LEU A 276 5.38 -16.50 11.24
C LEU A 276 3.96 -16.26 11.76
N ASN A 277 3.10 -17.27 11.66
CA ASN A 277 1.76 -17.26 12.24
C ASN A 277 1.81 -17.61 13.74
N LEU A 278 1.95 -16.59 14.59
CA LEU A 278 2.05 -16.75 16.04
C LEU A 278 0.66 -16.72 16.70
N LYS A 279 0.10 -17.91 16.98
CA LYS A 279 -1.25 -18.07 17.57
C LYS A 279 -1.41 -17.46 18.97
N LYS A 280 -0.32 -17.32 19.74
CA LYS A 280 -0.33 -16.84 21.14
C LYS A 280 -0.41 -15.31 21.28
N LEU A 281 -0.39 -14.56 20.19
CA LEU A 281 -0.46 -13.10 20.23
C LEU A 281 -1.90 -12.61 20.40
N THR A 282 -2.07 -11.43 21.00
CA THR A 282 -3.38 -10.76 21.11
C THR A 282 -3.97 -10.51 19.71
N PRO A 283 -5.31 -10.48 19.56
CA PRO A 283 -5.96 -10.26 18.26
C PRO A 283 -5.45 -9.02 17.52
N ILE A 284 -5.29 -7.90 18.24
CA ILE A 284 -4.79 -6.65 17.68
C ILE A 284 -3.34 -6.74 17.20
N LEU A 285 -2.47 -7.41 17.95
CA LEU A 285 -1.08 -7.57 17.57
C LEU A 285 -0.95 -8.51 16.36
N ARG A 286 -1.77 -9.57 16.30
CA ARG A 286 -1.88 -10.43 15.12
C ARG A 286 -2.32 -9.63 13.90
N TYR A 287 -3.34 -8.79 14.05
CA TYR A 287 -3.83 -7.90 13.00
C TYR A 287 -2.71 -6.98 12.49
N ASN A 288 -2.03 -6.25 13.38
CA ASN A 288 -0.96 -5.31 13.01
C ASN A 288 0.21 -6.00 12.30
N ARG A 289 0.64 -7.17 12.79
CA ARG A 289 1.70 -7.95 12.16
C ARG A 289 1.31 -8.43 10.77
N LEU A 290 0.10 -8.98 10.65
CA LEU A 290 -0.43 -9.48 9.37
C LEU A 290 -0.53 -8.33 8.37
N LYS A 291 -1.14 -7.22 8.77
CA LYS A 291 -1.34 -6.02 7.93
C LYS A 291 0.00 -5.45 7.43
N LEU A 292 0.95 -5.24 8.33
CA LEU A 292 2.29 -4.76 8.00
C LEU A 292 3.00 -5.70 7.02
N PHE A 293 2.96 -7.01 7.28
CA PHE A 293 3.60 -7.99 6.41
C PHE A 293 2.97 -8.02 5.02
N SER A 294 1.63 -7.97 4.90
CA SER A 294 0.98 -7.89 3.58
C SER A 294 1.47 -6.70 2.77
N ILE A 295 1.55 -5.51 3.39
CA ILE A 295 1.93 -4.31 2.67
C ILE A 295 3.39 -4.36 2.24
N ILE A 296 4.32 -4.73 3.14
CA ILE A 296 5.75 -4.88 2.80
C ILE A 296 5.91 -5.87 1.65
N PHE A 297 5.19 -6.99 1.71
CA PHE A 297 5.22 -8.01 0.68
C PHE A 297 4.68 -7.48 -0.66
N THR A 298 3.53 -6.83 -0.65
CA THR A 298 2.91 -6.24 -1.83
C THR A 298 3.84 -5.22 -2.48
N VAL A 299 4.37 -4.25 -1.74
CA VAL A 299 5.27 -3.24 -2.29
C VAL A 299 6.52 -3.90 -2.88
N HIS A 300 7.08 -4.93 -2.23
CA HIS A 300 8.23 -5.68 -2.76
C HIS A 300 7.95 -6.38 -4.07
N ILE A 301 6.82 -7.07 -4.18
CA ILE A 301 6.41 -7.72 -5.42
C ILE A 301 6.23 -6.69 -6.55
N SER A 302 5.56 -5.57 -6.26
CA SER A 302 5.35 -4.50 -7.24
C SER A 302 6.69 -3.99 -7.78
N CYS A 303 7.64 -3.71 -6.89
CA CYS A 303 8.98 -3.26 -7.28
C CYS A 303 9.74 -4.33 -8.07
N HIS A 304 9.63 -5.61 -7.69
CA HIS A 304 10.24 -6.70 -8.45
C HIS A 304 9.69 -6.75 -9.89
N ALA A 305 8.36 -6.71 -10.04
CA ALA A 305 7.71 -6.79 -11.33
C ALA A 305 8.11 -5.64 -12.27
N ILE A 306 8.20 -4.41 -11.74
CA ILE A 306 8.50 -3.21 -12.55
C ILE A 306 9.97 -3.14 -12.95
N SER A 307 10.89 -3.62 -12.10
CA SER A 307 12.31 -3.25 -12.22
C SER A 307 13.27 -4.44 -12.33
N GLN A 308 12.74 -5.65 -12.59
CA GLN A 308 13.53 -6.88 -12.69
C GLN A 308 14.47 -7.10 -11.49
N PHE A 309 14.11 -6.59 -10.31
CA PHE A 309 14.95 -6.74 -9.11
C PHE A 309 15.04 -8.20 -8.70
N ALA A 310 16.09 -8.59 -7.99
CA ALA A 310 16.11 -9.90 -7.35
C ALA A 310 15.11 -9.92 -6.18
N LEU A 311 14.27 -10.96 -6.09
CA LEU A 311 13.42 -11.21 -4.93
C LEU A 311 14.30 -11.52 -3.70
N ASN A 312 14.63 -10.51 -2.90
CA ASN A 312 15.33 -10.67 -1.62
C ASN A 312 14.42 -11.20 -0.49
N GLN A 313 13.42 -12.01 -0.82
CA GLN A 313 12.46 -12.56 0.15
C GLN A 313 12.60 -14.07 0.28
N ILE A 314 12.25 -14.57 1.46
CA ILE A 314 12.04 -15.99 1.70
C ILE A 314 10.65 -16.32 1.15
N THR A 315 10.61 -17.33 0.29
CA THR A 315 9.44 -17.72 -0.51
C THR A 315 8.41 -18.55 0.27
N GLU A 316 8.44 -18.52 1.60
CA GLU A 316 7.53 -19.27 2.48
C GLU A 316 6.17 -18.57 2.58
N TYR A 317 5.51 -18.36 1.44
CA TYR A 317 4.30 -17.56 1.31
C TYR A 317 3.06 -18.40 0.98
N GLU A 318 2.89 -19.57 1.60
CA GLU A 318 1.79 -20.45 1.17
C GLU A 318 0.44 -20.17 1.84
N ASP A 319 0.37 -19.42 2.95
CA ASP A 319 -0.88 -19.30 3.73
C ASP A 319 -1.28 -17.87 4.15
N PHE A 320 -0.93 -16.84 3.37
CA PHE A 320 -1.36 -15.49 3.71
C PHE A 320 -2.84 -15.26 3.38
N ASN A 321 -3.70 -15.43 4.38
CA ASN A 321 -5.12 -15.18 4.25
C ASN A 321 -5.48 -13.72 4.59
N ILE A 322 -5.37 -12.81 3.62
CA ILE A 322 -5.80 -11.41 3.78
C ILE A 322 -7.30 -11.29 4.13
N LEU A 323 -8.10 -12.31 3.84
CA LEU A 323 -9.52 -12.33 4.20
C LEU A 323 -9.73 -12.34 5.72
N SER A 324 -8.72 -12.77 6.50
CA SER A 324 -8.76 -12.78 7.96
C SER A 324 -8.56 -11.41 8.63
N LEU A 325 -8.21 -10.36 7.87
CA LEU A 325 -8.22 -9.00 8.41
C LEU A 325 -9.66 -8.61 8.75
N ASN A 326 -9.85 -7.86 9.84
CA ASN A 326 -11.15 -7.31 10.22
C ASN A 326 -11.12 -5.78 10.00
N PRO A 327 -12.03 -5.20 9.20
CA PRO A 327 -12.10 -3.75 8.97
C PRO A 327 -12.35 -2.94 10.24
N GLU A 328 -12.93 -3.52 11.30
CA GLU A 328 -13.16 -2.84 12.59
C GLU A 328 -11.88 -2.31 13.24
N TYR A 329 -10.71 -2.87 12.92
CA TYR A 329 -9.43 -2.37 13.39
C TYR A 329 -8.98 -1.09 12.66
N GLN A 330 -9.63 -0.75 11.56
CA GLN A 330 -9.41 0.47 10.77
C GLN A 330 -10.48 1.54 11.01
N ILE A 331 -11.52 1.25 11.78
CA ILE A 331 -12.54 2.22 12.18
C ILE A 331 -11.99 3.02 13.37
N PRO A 332 -11.80 4.35 13.25
CA PRO A 332 -11.38 5.17 14.38
C PRO A 332 -12.43 5.19 15.49
N ASN A 333 -11.98 5.33 16.73
CA ASN A 333 -12.85 5.48 17.90
C ASN A 333 -12.54 6.81 18.61
N PRO A 334 -13.41 7.30 19.52
CA PRO A 334 -13.23 8.61 20.16
C PRO A 334 -11.92 8.78 20.95
N ASN A 335 -11.25 7.69 21.30
CA ASN A 335 -9.95 7.71 22.00
C ASN A 335 -8.75 7.63 21.05
N CYS A 336 -8.97 7.57 19.73
CA CYS A 336 -7.90 7.54 18.73
C CYS A 336 -7.29 8.93 18.52
N ALA A 337 -6.07 8.96 17.99
CA ALA A 337 -5.40 10.20 17.58
C ALA A 337 -6.08 10.92 16.41
N PHE A 338 -6.95 10.22 15.69
CA PHE A 338 -7.67 10.67 14.52
C PHE A 338 -9.11 10.20 14.67
N TYR A 339 -10.06 11.12 14.52
CA TYR A 339 -11.48 10.84 14.61
C TYR A 339 -12.23 11.84 13.71
N LEU A 340 -13.03 11.33 12.79
CA LEU A 340 -13.90 12.16 11.94
C LEU A 340 -15.12 12.64 12.72
N HIS A 341 -15.81 13.68 12.23
CA HIS A 341 -16.87 14.36 12.98
C HIS A 341 -18.02 13.43 13.37
N THR A 342 -18.33 12.44 12.53
CA THR A 342 -19.43 11.50 12.74
C THR A 342 -18.94 10.05 12.84
N GLU A 343 -19.61 9.23 13.65
CA GLU A 343 -19.31 7.78 13.75
C GLU A 343 -19.39 7.10 12.38
N ASP A 344 -20.40 7.51 11.62
CA ASP A 344 -20.65 7.23 10.23
C ASP A 344 -19.42 7.43 9.31
N GLU A 345 -18.84 8.63 9.29
CA GLU A 345 -17.61 8.92 8.53
C GLU A 345 -16.44 8.01 8.96
N ASN A 346 -16.32 7.74 10.26
CA ASN A 346 -15.28 6.85 10.80
C ASN A 346 -15.45 5.41 10.31
N ILE A 347 -16.70 4.90 10.23
CA ILE A 347 -17.01 3.59 9.67
C ILE A 347 -16.63 3.54 8.18
N VAL A 348 -17.10 4.52 7.40
CA VAL A 348 -16.80 4.62 5.96
C VAL A 348 -15.29 4.66 5.72
N TYR A 349 -14.57 5.49 6.47
CA TYR A 349 -13.12 5.58 6.42
C TYR A 349 -12.44 4.22 6.63
N GLY A 350 -12.81 3.51 7.70
CA GLY A 350 -12.20 2.23 8.06
C GLY A 350 -12.45 1.14 7.01
N TYR A 351 -13.67 1.07 6.47
CA TYR A 351 -14.02 0.14 5.39
C TYR A 351 -13.29 0.47 4.08
N CYS A 352 -13.17 1.76 3.73
CA CYS A 352 -12.45 2.20 2.55
C CYS A 352 -10.95 1.88 2.64
N ALA A 353 -10.30 2.22 3.76
CA ALA A 353 -8.88 1.93 3.98
C ALA A 353 -8.59 0.42 3.96
N ASP A 354 -9.42 -0.38 4.63
CA ASP A 354 -9.26 -1.83 4.63
C ASP A 354 -9.49 -2.41 3.23
N THR A 355 -10.54 -1.99 2.54
CA THR A 355 -10.87 -2.54 1.22
C THR A 355 -9.86 -2.14 0.16
N TYR A 356 -9.40 -0.89 0.15
CA TYR A 356 -8.35 -0.44 -0.75
C TYR A 356 -7.11 -1.33 -0.62
N SER A 357 -6.65 -1.56 0.62
CA SER A 357 -5.48 -2.40 0.87
C SER A 357 -5.66 -3.86 0.40
N ARG A 358 -6.89 -4.40 0.49
CA ARG A 358 -7.22 -5.75 0.01
C ARG A 358 -7.20 -5.84 -1.51
N ILE A 359 -7.83 -4.87 -2.17
CA ILE A 359 -7.84 -4.79 -3.64
C ILE A 359 -6.40 -4.66 -4.13
N TYR A 360 -5.64 -3.72 -3.56
CA TYR A 360 -4.25 -3.50 -3.92
C TYR A 360 -3.42 -4.77 -3.76
N TYR A 361 -3.53 -5.46 -2.62
CA TYR A 361 -2.88 -6.74 -2.40
C TYR A 361 -3.23 -7.77 -3.48
N MET A 362 -4.51 -7.93 -3.84
CA MET A 362 -4.95 -8.92 -4.83
C MET A 362 -4.47 -8.60 -6.23
N VAL A 363 -4.51 -7.33 -6.64
CA VAL A 363 -3.98 -6.87 -7.93
C VAL A 363 -2.49 -7.18 -8.04
N ILE A 364 -1.72 -6.91 -7.00
CA ILE A 364 -0.28 -7.19 -7.04
C ILE A 364 0.01 -8.69 -7.03
N ARG A 365 -0.73 -9.46 -6.23
CA ARG A 365 -0.60 -10.93 -6.23
C ARG A 365 -0.95 -11.52 -7.61
N PHE A 366 -1.92 -10.93 -8.28
CA PHE A 366 -2.30 -11.30 -9.64
C PHE A 366 -1.19 -11.04 -10.65
N LEU A 367 -0.68 -9.81 -10.70
CA LEU A 367 0.42 -9.45 -11.60
C LEU A 367 1.62 -10.37 -11.40
N TRP A 368 1.91 -10.74 -10.16
CA TRP A 368 2.96 -11.71 -9.85
C TRP A 368 2.66 -13.13 -10.32
N ALA A 369 1.42 -13.60 -10.14
CA ALA A 369 1.00 -14.92 -10.62
C ALA A 369 1.08 -15.01 -12.14
N ILE A 370 0.62 -13.99 -12.87
CA ILE A 370 0.73 -13.91 -14.34
C ILE A 370 2.18 -14.01 -14.77
N ASN A 371 3.09 -13.26 -14.12
CA ASN A 371 4.51 -13.28 -14.47
C ASN A 371 5.17 -14.67 -14.28
N LYS A 372 4.52 -15.59 -13.58
CA LYS A 372 4.97 -16.98 -13.41
C LYS A 372 4.20 -17.98 -14.28
N CYS A 373 3.10 -17.58 -14.90
CA CYS A 373 2.28 -18.46 -15.71
C CYS A 373 2.89 -18.64 -17.09
N SER A 374 2.79 -19.85 -17.63
CA SER A 374 2.89 -20.03 -19.08
C SER A 374 1.71 -19.32 -19.75
N GLU A 375 1.89 -18.92 -21.01
CA GLU A 375 0.88 -18.22 -21.81
C GLU A 375 -0.49 -18.93 -21.77
N LYS A 376 -0.49 -20.26 -21.84
CA LYS A 376 -1.70 -21.11 -21.77
C LYS A 376 -2.46 -21.02 -20.44
N ASN A 377 -1.81 -20.59 -19.36
CA ASN A 377 -2.40 -20.51 -18.02
C ASN A 377 -2.84 -19.09 -17.62
N ILE A 378 -2.49 -18.06 -18.41
CA ILE A 378 -2.79 -16.65 -18.08
C ILE A 378 -4.30 -16.43 -17.94
N ASN A 379 -5.09 -16.89 -18.93
CA ASN A 379 -6.55 -16.71 -18.93
C ASN A 379 -7.19 -17.35 -17.69
N ARG A 380 -6.75 -18.56 -17.30
CA ARG A 380 -7.29 -19.25 -16.13
C ARG A 380 -7.01 -18.51 -14.83
N GLU A 381 -5.81 -17.94 -14.66
CA GLU A 381 -5.50 -17.14 -13.47
C GLU A 381 -6.22 -15.79 -13.49
N PHE A 382 -6.40 -15.18 -14.67
CA PHE A 382 -7.22 -13.98 -14.85
C PHE A 382 -8.65 -14.23 -14.36
N ASP A 383 -9.31 -15.29 -14.84
CA ASP A 383 -10.70 -15.61 -14.48
C ASP A 383 -10.87 -15.83 -12.97
N LYS A 384 -9.97 -16.58 -12.35
CA LYS A 384 -9.99 -16.81 -10.88
C LYS A 384 -9.98 -15.49 -10.11
N ILE A 385 -9.13 -14.57 -10.51
CA ILE A 385 -8.93 -13.30 -9.79
C ILE A 385 -10.04 -12.31 -10.11
N PHE A 386 -10.49 -12.26 -11.36
CA PHE A 386 -11.65 -11.47 -11.76
C PHE A 386 -12.89 -11.84 -10.92
N VAL A 387 -13.13 -13.13 -10.70
CA VAL A 387 -14.22 -13.60 -9.82
C VAL A 387 -14.04 -13.12 -8.38
N ILE A 388 -12.82 -13.11 -7.84
CA ILE A 388 -12.55 -12.62 -6.49
C ILE A 388 -12.75 -11.10 -6.39
N LEU A 389 -12.25 -10.33 -7.37
CA LEU A 389 -12.42 -8.88 -7.44
C LEU A 389 -13.90 -8.51 -7.52
N LEU A 390 -14.68 -9.18 -8.38
CA LEU A 390 -16.12 -8.98 -8.47
C LEU A 390 -16.83 -9.24 -7.14
N LYS A 391 -16.42 -10.28 -6.38
CA LYS A 391 -17.00 -10.56 -5.05
C LYS A 391 -16.73 -9.41 -4.06
N ILE A 392 -15.56 -8.79 -4.11
CA ILE A 392 -15.19 -7.67 -3.23
C ILE A 392 -15.93 -6.41 -3.63
N MET A 393 -15.94 -6.09 -4.93
CA MET A 393 -16.67 -4.94 -5.46
C MET A 393 -18.17 -5.03 -5.17
N ARG A 394 -18.77 -6.23 -5.27
CA ARG A 394 -20.17 -6.44 -4.86
C ARG A 394 -20.40 -6.24 -3.36
N LYS A 395 -19.46 -6.66 -2.50
CA LYS A 395 -19.56 -6.42 -1.05
C LYS A 395 -19.48 -4.92 -0.73
N LEU A 396 -18.55 -4.21 -1.36
CA LEU A 396 -18.44 -2.75 -1.26
C LEU A 396 -19.72 -2.06 -1.73
N TRP A 397 -20.21 -2.43 -2.91
CA TRP A 397 -21.42 -1.85 -3.47
C TRP A 397 -22.63 -2.06 -2.57
N ARG A 398 -22.79 -3.26 -1.99
CA ARG A 398 -23.84 -3.54 -1.00
C ARG A 398 -23.68 -2.71 0.26
N PHE A 399 -22.45 -2.52 0.73
CA PHE A 399 -22.17 -1.66 1.88
C PHE A 399 -22.56 -0.21 1.59
N VAL A 400 -22.15 0.35 0.44
CA VAL A 400 -22.52 1.70 0.00
C VAL A 400 -24.04 1.86 -0.12
N ILE A 401 -24.74 0.90 -0.73
CA ILE A 401 -26.20 0.93 -0.82
C ILE A 401 -26.86 0.87 0.56
N TYR A 402 -26.43 -0.06 1.41
CA TYR A 402 -26.99 -0.22 2.75
C TYR A 402 -26.86 1.09 3.52
N TYR A 403 -25.67 1.68 3.47
CA TYR A 403 -25.34 2.91 4.14
C TYR A 403 -26.15 4.09 3.60
N HIS A 404 -26.26 4.25 2.28
CA HIS A 404 -27.09 5.30 1.70
C HIS A 404 -28.58 5.17 2.09
N LYS A 405 -29.07 3.94 2.33
CA LYS A 405 -30.45 3.72 2.77
C LYS A 405 -30.67 4.04 4.26
N THR A 406 -29.68 3.82 5.11
CA THR A 406 -29.79 4.04 6.56
C THR A 406 -29.50 5.47 6.98
N THR A 407 -28.73 6.23 6.18
CA THR A 407 -28.28 7.59 6.50
C THR A 407 -28.53 8.53 5.31
N PRO A 408 -29.77 9.01 5.11
CA PRO A 408 -30.16 9.80 3.95
C PRO A 408 -29.57 11.21 3.91
N THR A 409 -28.93 11.69 4.98
CA THR A 409 -28.26 12.99 5.05
C THR A 409 -26.82 12.97 4.51
N PHE A 410 -26.30 11.81 4.12
CA PHE A 410 -24.90 11.65 3.74
C PHE A 410 -24.64 12.06 2.28
N ASN A 411 -24.26 13.31 2.06
CA ASN A 411 -23.75 13.80 0.77
C ASN A 411 -22.28 13.43 0.61
N LEU A 412 -21.98 12.40 -0.18
CA LEU A 412 -20.60 12.04 -0.55
C LEU A 412 -20.02 13.13 -1.46
N LYS A 413 -19.25 14.06 -0.88
CA LYS A 413 -18.29 14.87 -1.63
C LYS A 413 -17.00 14.07 -1.75
N PHE A 414 -16.82 13.37 -2.87
CA PHE A 414 -15.53 12.79 -3.25
C PHE A 414 -14.84 13.65 -4.29
#